data_AF-A0A932C5U8-F1
#
_entry.id   AF-A0A932C5U8-F1
#
_cell.length_a   1.000
_cell.length_b   1.000
_cell.length_c   1.000
_cell.angle_alpha   90.00
_cell.angle_beta   90.00
_cell.angle_gamma   90.00
#
_symmetry.space_group_name_H-M   'P 1'
#
loop_
_entity.id
_entity.type
_entity.pdbx_description
1 polymer ?
#
loop_
_entity_poly.entity_id
_entity_poly.type
_entity_poly.pdbx_seq_one_letter_code
_entity_poly.pdbx_strand_id
1 'polypeptide(L)'
;METTKYDPTLIQKFADKLYAQARSIVITCTVIGIIAGGFAGHFLGDYSTRKTYAIIGAVVIGLLGFAIGQARAFALRLQAQTALCQMKIEENTRREQKAVA
;
A
#
# COMPACT_ATOMS: atom_id res chain seq x y z
N MET A 1 6.27 32.07 16.34
CA MET A 1 6.36 31.18 15.16
C MET A 1 7.33 30.08 15.54
N GLU A 2 6.84 28.88 15.84
CA GLU A 2 7.69 27.74 16.19
C GLU A 2 8.51 27.38 14.95
N THR A 3 9.84 27.52 15.02
CA THR A 3 10.73 27.13 13.91
C THR A 3 10.88 25.62 13.95
N THR A 4 10.01 24.89 13.25
CA THR A 4 10.13 23.44 13.14
C THR A 4 11.48 23.11 12.51
N LYS A 5 12.42 22.59 13.30
CA LYS A 5 13.75 22.20 12.84
C LYS A 5 13.60 21.01 11.88
N TYR A 6 14.27 21.10 10.73
CA TYR A 6 14.32 19.99 9.78
C TYR A 6 14.89 18.74 10.46
N ASP A 7 14.14 17.64 10.39
CA ASP A 7 14.53 16.33 10.93
C ASP A 7 14.40 15.26 9.82
N PRO A 8 15.53 14.77 9.25
CA PRO A 8 15.49 13.75 8.20
C PRO A 8 14.95 12.41 8.72
N THR A 9 15.08 12.13 10.01
CA THR A 9 14.60 10.87 10.60
C THR A 9 13.08 10.79 10.60
N LEU A 10 12.39 11.94 10.69
CA LEU A 10 10.94 12.02 10.60
C LEU A 10 10.45 11.68 9.19
N ILE A 11 11.15 12.18 8.15
CA ILE A 11 10.81 11.89 6.75
C ILE A 11 11.01 10.41 6.44
N GLN A 12 12.10 9.82 6.93
CA GLN A 12 12.35 8.39 6.77
C GLN A 12 11.27 7.56 7.46
N LYS A 13 10.92 7.87 8.72
CA LYS A 13 9.81 7.21 9.43
C LYS A 13 8.46 7.36 8.71
N PHE A 14 8.21 8.50 8.08
CA PHE A 14 7.02 8.72 7.28
C PHE A 14 7.00 7.81 6.04
N ALA A 15 8.11 7.73 5.30
CA ALA A 15 8.25 6.82 4.17
C ALA A 15 8.06 5.34 4.60
N ASP A 16 8.66 4.93 5.71
CA ASP A 16 8.52 3.56 6.25
C ASP A 16 7.06 3.24 6.60
N LYS A 17 6.34 4.19 7.20
CA LYS A 17 4.90 4.05 7.49
C LYS A 17 4.08 3.90 6.21
N LEU A 18 4.38 4.67 5.16
CA LEU A 18 3.69 4.55 3.88
C LEU A 18 3.93 3.19 3.23
N TYR A 19 5.15 2.65 3.30
CA TYR A 19 5.44 1.29 2.82
C TYR A 19 4.69 0.22 3.62
N ALA A 20 4.65 0.35 4.95
CA ALA A 20 3.91 -0.55 5.82
C ALA A 20 2.40 -0.51 5.50
N GLN A 21 1.84 0.68 5.32
CA GLN A 21 0.45 0.88 4.92
C GLN A 21 0.17 0.28 3.53
N ALA A 22 1.08 0.48 2.57
CA ALA A 22 0.95 -0.10 1.22
C ALA A 22 0.81 -1.62 1.28
N ARG A 23 1.64 -2.29 2.10
CA ARG A 23 1.53 -3.74 2.31
C ARG A 23 0.21 -4.13 2.98
N SER A 24 -0.18 -3.40 4.02
CA SER A 24 -1.41 -3.68 4.78
C SER A 24 -2.66 -3.56 3.91
N ILE A 25 -2.73 -2.55 3.03
CA ILE A 25 -3.88 -2.35 2.13
C ILE A 25 -4.03 -3.51 1.16
N VAL A 26 -2.93 -3.98 0.53
CA VAL A 26 -2.99 -5.13 -0.39
C VAL A 26 -3.54 -6.37 0.33
N ILE A 27 -3.01 -6.66 1.52
CA ILE A 27 -3.44 -7.82 2.32
C ILE A 27 -4.91 -7.68 2.69
N THR A 28 -5.32 -6.53 3.23
CA THR A 28 -6.68 -6.29 3.70
C THR A 28 -7.68 -6.39 2.56
N CYS A 29 -7.43 -5.75 1.41
CA CYS A 29 -8.32 -5.83 0.25
C CYS A 29 -8.39 -7.25 -0.33
N THR A 30 -7.28 -7.98 -0.36
CA THR A 30 -7.25 -9.37 -0.84
C THR A 30 -8.06 -10.29 0.08
N VAL A 31 -7.87 -10.19 1.40
CA VAL A 31 -8.59 -11.00 2.39
C VAL A 31 -10.09 -10.70 2.36
N ILE A 32 -10.48 -9.42 2.33
CA ILE A 32 -11.88 -9.02 2.19
C ILE A 32 -12.46 -9.59 0.90
N GLY A 33 -11.72 -9.52 -0.21
CA GLY A 33 -12.16 -10.06 -1.49
C GLY A 33 -12.36 -11.57 -1.47
N ILE A 34 -11.43 -12.32 -0.88
CA ILE A 34 -11.53 -13.78 -0.72
C ILE A 34 -12.77 -14.15 0.11
N ILE A 35 -12.97 -13.48 1.26
CA ILE A 35 -14.10 -13.75 2.14
C ILE A 35 -15.41 -13.42 1.43
N ALA A 36 -15.54 -12.20 0.89
CA ALA A 36 -16.75 -11.76 0.21
C ALA A 36 -17.09 -12.65 -1.00
N GLY A 37 -16.08 -13.00 -1.81
CA GLY A 37 -16.25 -13.89 -2.96
C GLY A 37 -16.61 -15.32 -2.59
N GLY A 38 -16.00 -15.86 -1.52
CA GLY A 38 -16.32 -17.19 -1.02
C GLY A 38 -17.74 -17.29 -0.51
N PHE A 39 -18.18 -16.27 0.26
CA PHE A 39 -19.56 -16.17 0.73
C PHE A 39 -20.53 -16.01 -0.45
N ALA A 40 -20.29 -15.08 -1.38
CA ALA A 40 -21.16 -14.89 -2.54
C ALA A 40 -21.27 -16.16 -3.39
N GLY A 41 -20.15 -16.82 -3.67
CA GLY A 41 -20.11 -18.07 -4.43
C GLY A 41 -20.84 -19.22 -3.73
N HIS A 42 -20.80 -19.28 -2.39
CA HIS A 42 -21.54 -20.27 -1.62
C HIS A 42 -23.06 -20.14 -1.76
N PHE A 43 -23.58 -18.92 -1.86
CA PHE A 43 -25.01 -18.66 -2.02
C PHE A 43 -25.50 -18.84 -3.47
N LEU A 44 -24.60 -18.74 -4.46
CA LEU A 44 -24.92 -18.91 -5.88
C LEU A 44 -25.02 -20.37 -6.33
N GLY A 45 -24.41 -21.32 -5.61
CA GLY A 45 -24.37 -22.72 -6.01
C GLY A 45 -25.44 -23.62 -5.36
N ASP A 46 -25.93 -24.58 -6.12
CA ASP A 46 -26.74 -25.70 -5.62
C ASP A 46 -25.94 -26.64 -4.71
N TYR A 47 -26.61 -27.55 -4.01
CA TYR A 47 -25.97 -28.42 -2.99
C TYR A 47 -24.71 -29.15 -3.49
N SER A 48 -24.73 -29.64 -4.73
CA SER A 48 -23.60 -30.37 -5.34
C SER A 48 -22.47 -29.48 -5.88
N THR A 49 -22.74 -28.21 -6.19
CA THR A 49 -21.78 -27.30 -6.85
C THR A 49 -21.33 -26.13 -5.97
N ARG A 50 -21.98 -25.93 -4.81
CA ARG A 50 -21.72 -24.87 -3.83
C ARG A 50 -20.24 -24.73 -3.44
N LYS A 51 -19.53 -25.85 -3.22
CA LYS A 51 -18.08 -25.80 -2.91
C LYS A 51 -17.28 -25.23 -4.08
N THR A 52 -17.59 -25.64 -5.30
CA THR A 52 -16.92 -25.17 -6.52
C THR A 52 -17.16 -23.68 -6.73
N TYR A 53 -18.41 -23.22 -6.64
CA TYR A 53 -18.74 -21.81 -6.80
C TYR A 53 -18.14 -20.93 -5.68
N ALA A 54 -18.08 -21.42 -4.44
CA ALA A 54 -17.40 -20.71 -3.35
C ALA A 54 -15.91 -20.53 -3.63
N ILE A 55 -15.22 -21.57 -4.12
CA ILE A 55 -13.79 -21.47 -4.48
C ILE A 55 -13.59 -20.49 -5.64
N ILE A 56 -14.39 -20.60 -6.70
CA ILE A 56 -14.30 -19.71 -7.86
C ILE A 56 -14.56 -18.25 -7.44
N GLY A 57 -15.62 -18.01 -6.67
CA GLY A 57 -15.96 -16.68 -6.17
C GLY A 57 -14.84 -16.08 -5.32
N ALA A 58 -14.27 -16.87 -4.40
CA ALA A 58 -13.15 -16.44 -3.56
C ALA A 58 -11.92 -16.06 -4.39
N VAL A 59 -11.59 -16.84 -5.43
CA VAL A 59 -10.46 -16.55 -6.31
C VAL A 59 -10.72 -15.30 -7.14
N VAL A 60 -11.87 -15.19 -7.80
CA VAL A 60 -12.19 -14.07 -8.70
C VAL A 60 -12.24 -12.75 -7.93
N ILE A 61 -13.01 -12.69 -6.85
CA ILE A 61 -13.13 -11.46 -6.05
C ILE A 61 -11.84 -11.19 -5.27
N GLY A 62 -11.11 -12.23 -4.84
CA GLY A 62 -9.79 -12.08 -4.22
C GLY A 62 -8.77 -11.44 -5.16
N LEU A 63 -8.72 -11.86 -6.43
CA LEU A 63 -7.86 -11.26 -7.45
C LEU A 63 -8.22 -9.80 -7.74
N LEU A 64 -9.53 -9.49 -7.81
CA LEU A 64 -9.99 -8.10 -7.94
C LEU A 64 -9.59 -7.26 -6.72
N GLY A 65 -9.76 -7.78 -5.51
CA GLY A 65 -9.33 -7.14 -4.27
C GLY A 65 -7.82 -6.88 -4.25
N PHE A 66 -7.02 -7.85 -4.71
CA PHE A 66 -5.59 -7.70 -4.87
C PHE A 66 -5.23 -6.58 -5.88
N ALA A 67 -5.86 -6.56 -7.05
CA ALA A 67 -5.60 -5.54 -8.07
C ALA A 67 -5.92 -4.11 -7.57
N ILE A 68 -7.07 -3.93 -6.91
CA ILE A 68 -7.45 -2.67 -6.28
C ILE A 68 -6.45 -2.29 -5.17
N GLY A 69 -6.05 -3.26 -4.34
CA GLY A 69 -5.07 -3.08 -3.30
C GLY A 69 -3.70 -2.63 -3.84
N GLN A 70 -3.26 -3.22 -4.96
CA GLN A 70 -1.99 -2.86 -5.60
C GLN A 70 -1.99 -1.44 -6.14
N ALA A 71 -3.08 -0.99 -6.77
CA ALA A 71 -3.19 0.39 -7.26
C ALA A 71 -3.05 1.41 -6.12
N ARG A 72 -3.70 1.15 -4.97
CA ARG A 72 -3.60 2.00 -3.77
C ARG A 72 -2.22 1.93 -3.13
N ALA A 73 -1.64 0.73 -3.04
CA ALA A 73 -0.30 0.53 -2.52
C ALA A 73 0.76 1.22 -3.37
N PHE A 74 0.58 1.26 -4.69
CA PHE A 74 1.46 1.97 -5.60
C PHE A 74 1.47 3.48 -5.31
N ALA A 75 0.31 4.10 -5.11
CA ALA A 75 0.22 5.51 -4.74
C ALA A 75 0.97 5.83 -3.43
N LEU A 76 0.82 4.98 -2.40
CA LEU A 76 1.54 5.14 -1.13
C LEU A 76 3.06 4.99 -1.29
N ARG A 77 3.51 4.02 -2.10
CA ARG A 77 4.94 3.83 -2.41
C ARG A 77 5.51 5.02 -3.17
N LEU A 78 4.75 5.57 -4.12
CA LEU A 78 5.16 6.78 -4.84
C LEU A 78 5.28 7.97 -3.90
N GLN A 79 4.32 8.16 -2.99
CA GLN A 79 4.40 9.22 -2.00
C GLN A 79 5.62 9.07 -1.09
N ALA A 80 5.97 7.84 -0.69
CA ALA A 80 7.18 7.55 0.09
C ALA A 80 8.45 7.92 -0.68
N GLN A 81 8.53 7.53 -1.95
CA GLN A 81 9.68 7.84 -2.82
C GLN A 81 9.83 9.34 -3.06
N THR A 82 8.74 10.07 -3.26
CA THR A 82 8.78 11.53 -3.40
C THR A 82 9.34 12.18 -2.14
N ALA A 83 8.93 11.74 -0.95
CA ALA A 83 9.45 12.25 0.32
C ALA A 83 10.95 11.96 0.50
N LEU A 84 11.39 10.74 0.17
CA LEU A 84 12.81 10.36 0.21
C LEU A 84 13.65 11.15 -0.80
N CYS A 85 13.12 11.40 -1.99
CA CYS A 85 13.78 12.22 -3.01
C CYS A 85 14.00 13.65 -2.51
N GLN A 86 12.96 14.27 -1.92
CA GLN A 86 13.06 15.62 -1.33
C GLN A 86 14.11 15.67 -0.21
N MET A 87 14.15 14.66 0.65
CA MET A 87 15.19 14.54 1.68
C MET A 87 16.59 14.50 1.07
N LYS A 88 16.77 13.74 -0.02
CA LYS A 88 18.08 13.61 -0.70
C LYS A 88 18.50 14.88 -1.43
N ILE A 89 17.57 15.59 -2.05
CA ILE A 89 17.82 16.90 -2.68
C ILE A 89 18.35 17.86 -1.62
N GLU A 90 17.66 17.97 -0.49
CA GLU A 90 18.05 18.86 0.60
C GLU A 90 19.42 18.47 1.21
N GLU A 91 19.71 17.18 1.35
CA GLU A 91 21.02 16.68 1.78
C GLU A 91 22.13 17.10 0.80
N ASN A 92 21.88 16.93 -0.50
CA ASN A 92 22.82 17.32 -1.55
C ASN A 92 23.02 18.85 -1.58
N THR A 93 21.94 19.64 -1.50
CA THR A 93 22.02 21.11 -1.44
C THR A 93 22.82 21.58 -0.24
N ARG A 94 22.63 20.98 0.95
CA ARG A 94 23.45 21.30 2.13
C ARG A 94 24.91 20.91 1.97
N ARG A 95 25.20 19.80 1.28
CA ARG A 95 26.57 19.38 0.99
C ARG A 95 27.26 20.35 0.05
N GLU A 96 26.58 20.81 -1.00
CA GLU A 96 27.11 21.80 -1.94
C GLU A 96 27.37 23.15 -1.26
N GLN A 97 26.43 23.63 -0.43
CA GLN A 97 26.63 24.87 0.35
C GLN A 97 27.88 24.80 1.25
N LYS A 98 28.14 23.65 1.88
CA LYS A 98 29.35 23.44 2.69
C LYS A 98 30.64 23.33 1.87
N ALA A 99 30.57 22.99 0.58
CA ALA A 99 31.74 22.86 -0.29
C ALA A 99 32.18 24.19 -0.91
N VAL A 100 31.28 25.19 -0.96
CA VAL A 100 31.52 26.52 -1.51
C VAL A 100 31.86 27.55 -0.41
N ALA A 101 31.56 27.24 0.86
CA ALA A 101 31.91 28.04 2.04
C ALA A 101 33.31 27.71 2.56
#